data_AF-A0A8B7DKB2-F1
#
_entry.id   AF-A0A8B7DKB2-F1
#
_cell.length_a   1.000
_cell.length_b   1.000
_cell.length_c   1.000
_cell.angle_alpha   90.00
_cell.angle_beta   90.00
_cell.angle_gamma   90.00
#
_symmetry.space_group_name_H-M   'P 1'
#
loop_
_entity.id
_entity.type
_entity.pdbx_description
1 polymer ?
#
loop_
_entity_poly.entity_id
_entity_poly.type
_entity_poly.pdbx_seq_one_letter_code
_entity_poly.pdbx_strand_id
1 'polypeptide(L)'
;MVEVTNRRGVNKLKPNITRDYNKGMSGVDRADQMVSYYNCLKKNTRWYKKVAIHIFDIFVFNAYCLNCKYETDKAISLLKFREITATNLLCEHLNEETLVPQVNNNKLHYLAAIPPN
;
A
#
# COMPACT_ATOMS: atom_id res chain seq x y z
N MET A 1 -29.53 19.95 -19.73
CA MET A 1 -29.97 18.72 -19.04
C MET A 1 -29.29 17.54 -19.70
N VAL A 2 -29.06 16.46 -18.95
CA VAL A 2 -28.38 15.23 -19.40
C VAL A 2 -29.31 14.06 -19.13
N GLU A 3 -29.44 13.16 -20.11
CA GLU A 3 -30.17 11.92 -19.92
C GLU A 3 -29.34 10.93 -19.09
N VAL A 4 -29.92 10.41 -18.01
CA VAL A 4 -29.28 9.47 -17.10
C VAL A 4 -30.23 8.31 -16.84
N THR A 5 -29.75 7.10 -17.06
CA THR A 5 -30.50 5.87 -16.77
C THR A 5 -30.40 5.53 -15.27
N ASN A 6 -31.54 5.29 -14.63
CA ASN A 6 -31.58 4.85 -13.23
C ASN A 6 -31.29 3.34 -13.12
N ARG A 7 -31.06 2.82 -11.89
CA ARG A 7 -30.88 1.39 -11.60
C ARG A 7 -32.01 0.47 -12.12
N ARG A 8 -33.19 1.04 -12.40
CA ARG A 8 -34.36 0.34 -12.95
C ARG A 8 -34.42 0.38 -14.49
N GLY A 9 -33.38 0.86 -15.17
CA GLY A 9 -33.36 1.00 -16.63
C GLY A 9 -34.17 2.18 -17.19
N VAL A 10 -34.80 3.00 -16.34
CA VAL A 10 -35.61 4.15 -16.77
C VAL A 10 -34.72 5.37 -17.00
N ASN A 11 -34.85 5.97 -18.19
CA ASN A 11 -34.17 7.22 -18.52
C ASN A 11 -34.83 8.42 -17.84
N LYS A 12 -34.01 9.27 -17.23
CA LYS A 12 -34.44 10.52 -16.59
C LYS A 12 -33.53 11.66 -17.00
N LEU A 13 -34.10 12.84 -17.19
CA LEU A 13 -33.34 14.07 -17.39
C LEU A 13 -32.84 14.59 -16.05
N LYS A 14 -31.54 14.86 -15.95
CA LYS A 14 -30.91 15.52 -14.80
C LYS A 14 -30.30 16.86 -15.22
N PRO A 15 -30.22 17.86 -14.33
CA PRO A 15 -29.45 19.07 -14.58
C PRO A 15 -27.98 18.78 -14.85
N ASN A 16 -27.34 19.61 -15.70
CA ASN A 16 -25.91 19.47 -16.01
C ASN A 16 -25.05 19.62 -14.75
N ILE A 17 -25.43 20.54 -13.86
CA ILE A 17 -24.75 20.76 -12.58
C ILE A 17 -24.67 19.49 -11.72
N THR A 18 -25.72 18.66 -11.72
CA THR A 18 -25.72 17.39 -10.98
C THR A 18 -24.76 16.37 -11.61
N ARG A 19 -24.64 16.34 -12.94
CA ARG A 19 -23.66 15.48 -13.61
C ARG A 19 -22.24 15.92 -13.27
N ASP A 20 -21.95 17.21 -13.38
CA ASP A 20 -20.60 17.74 -13.21
C ASP A 20 -20.12 17.59 -11.77
N TYR A 21 -21.02 17.80 -10.78
CA TYR A 21 -20.76 17.49 -9.37
C TYR A 21 -20.39 16.01 -9.16
N ASN A 22 -21.23 15.09 -9.63
CA ASN A 22 -20.99 13.65 -9.45
C ASN A 22 -19.70 13.19 -10.14
N LYS A 23 -19.35 13.78 -11.28
CA LYS A 23 -18.11 13.48 -12.01
C LYS A 23 -16.87 13.87 -11.19
N GLY A 24 -16.92 14.98 -10.45
CA GLY A 24 -15.82 15.45 -9.61
C GLY A 24 -15.72 14.74 -8.25
N MET A 25 -16.83 14.27 -7.70
CA MET A 25 -16.88 13.76 -6.33
C MET A 25 -16.26 12.36 -6.17
N SER A 26 -16.36 11.50 -7.20
CA SER A 26 -16.00 10.07 -7.12
C SER A 26 -14.50 9.75 -6.97
N GLY A 27 -13.62 10.77 -6.99
CA GLY A 27 -12.17 10.56 -6.92
C GLY A 27 -11.71 10.07 -5.55
N VAL A 28 -12.20 10.69 -4.47
CA VAL A 28 -11.80 10.39 -3.09
C VAL A 28 -12.28 9.00 -2.69
N ASP A 29 -13.57 8.71 -2.89
CA ASP A 29 -14.17 7.41 -2.58
C ASP A 29 -13.42 6.26 -3.26
N ARG A 30 -12.99 6.47 -4.51
CA ARG A 30 -12.23 5.48 -5.25
C ARG A 30 -10.82 5.29 -4.68
N ALA A 31 -10.14 6.35 -4.31
CA ALA A 31 -8.81 6.25 -3.68
C ALA A 31 -8.90 5.52 -2.33
N ASP A 32 -9.88 5.88 -1.49
CA ASP A 32 -10.13 5.22 -0.20
C ASP A 32 -10.44 3.73 -0.38
N GLN A 33 -11.28 3.39 -1.37
CA GLN A 33 -11.56 2.01 -1.72
C GLN A 33 -10.30 1.24 -2.12
N MET A 34 -9.47 1.82 -3.00
CA MET A 34 -8.24 1.17 -3.46
C MET A 34 -7.23 0.94 -2.33
N VAL A 35 -7.09 1.91 -1.41
CA VAL A 35 -6.24 1.78 -0.22
C VAL A 35 -6.79 0.70 0.73
N SER A 36 -8.11 0.59 0.87
CA SER A 36 -8.73 -0.38 1.76
C SER A 36 -8.50 -1.85 1.38
N TYR A 37 -8.30 -2.16 0.10
CA TYR A 37 -8.16 -3.55 -0.38
C TYR A 37 -6.92 -4.27 0.15
N TYR A 38 -5.82 -3.55 0.38
CA TYR A 38 -4.53 -4.12 0.75
C TYR A 38 -3.98 -3.45 2.02
N ASN A 39 -4.85 -3.29 3.02
CA ASN A 39 -4.54 -2.59 4.26
C ASN A 39 -3.55 -3.41 5.14
N CYS A 40 -2.47 -2.78 5.59
CA CYS A 40 -1.45 -3.40 6.45
C CYS A 40 -1.80 -3.37 7.96
N LEU A 41 -2.95 -2.82 8.34
CA LEU A 41 -3.39 -2.64 9.73
C LEU A 41 -3.67 -3.97 10.44
N LYS A 42 -3.05 -4.17 11.61
CA LYS A 42 -3.31 -5.30 12.52
C LYS A 42 -4.19 -4.88 13.71
N LYS A 43 -4.97 -5.81 14.27
CA LYS A 43 -5.94 -5.57 15.35
C LYS A 43 -5.34 -4.85 16.57
N ASN A 44 -4.10 -5.17 16.93
CA ASN A 44 -3.45 -4.70 18.16
C ASN A 44 -2.46 -3.54 17.93
N THR A 45 -2.58 -2.80 16.81
CA THR A 45 -1.68 -1.67 16.50
C THR A 45 -2.09 -0.41 17.29
N ARG A 46 -1.15 0.23 17.98
CA ARG A 46 -1.36 1.52 18.69
C ARG A 46 -1.78 2.62 17.69
N TRP A 47 -2.65 3.56 18.11
CA TRP A 47 -3.29 4.53 17.21
C TRP A 47 -2.31 5.33 16.33
N TYR A 48 -1.18 5.78 16.88
CA TYR A 48 -0.20 6.55 16.12
C TYR A 48 0.48 5.73 15.02
N LYS A 49 0.70 4.44 15.26
CA LYS A 49 1.21 3.51 14.24
C LYS A 49 0.17 3.29 13.14
N LYS A 50 -1.13 3.32 13.47
CA LYS A 50 -2.20 3.20 12.47
C LYS A 50 -2.15 4.37 11.47
N VAL A 51 -1.96 5.59 11.98
CA VAL A 51 -1.82 6.79 11.15
C VAL A 51 -0.60 6.68 10.24
N ALA A 52 0.56 6.29 10.79
CA ALA A 52 1.78 6.12 10.01
C ALA A 52 1.64 5.07 8.89
N ILE A 53 1.04 3.92 9.18
CA ILE A 53 0.77 2.86 8.19
C ILE A 53 -0.18 3.38 7.10
N HIS A 54 -1.24 4.10 7.47
CA HIS A 54 -2.19 4.63 6.50
C HIS A 54 -1.54 5.66 5.56
N ILE A 55 -0.71 6.55 6.09
CA ILE A 55 0.08 7.50 5.28
C ILE A 55 0.97 6.72 4.29
N PHE A 56 1.61 5.64 4.74
CA PHE A 56 2.41 4.80 3.86
C PHE A 56 1.60 4.11 2.77
N ASP A 57 0.43 3.57 3.09
CA ASP A 57 -0.47 2.97 2.10
C ASP A 57 -0.91 4.01 1.03
N ILE A 58 -1.14 5.27 1.43
CA ILE A 58 -1.41 6.38 0.50
C ILE A 58 -0.19 6.67 -0.40
N PHE A 59 1.02 6.68 0.14
CA PHE A 59 2.23 6.88 -0.68
C PHE A 59 2.40 5.79 -1.74
N VAL A 60 2.21 4.53 -1.35
CA VAL A 60 2.29 3.39 -2.28
C VAL A 60 1.23 3.50 -3.37
N PHE A 61 -0.01 3.89 -3.01
CA PHE A 61 -1.07 4.11 -4.00
C PHE A 61 -0.75 5.27 -4.95
N ASN A 62 -0.22 6.39 -4.45
CA ASN A 62 0.18 7.51 -5.28
C ASN A 62 1.32 7.15 -6.23
N ALA A 63 2.31 6.39 -5.76
CA ALA A 63 3.39 5.86 -6.59
C ALA A 63 2.85 4.93 -7.69
N TYR A 64 1.87 4.09 -7.37
CA TYR A 64 1.17 3.28 -8.36
C TYR A 64 0.47 4.15 -9.42
N CYS A 65 -0.24 5.20 -9.02
CA CYS A 65 -0.89 6.12 -9.96
C CYS A 65 0.12 6.81 -10.88
N LEU A 66 1.29 7.20 -10.37
CA LEU A 66 2.39 7.73 -11.18
C LEU A 66 2.90 6.67 -12.17
N ASN A 67 3.09 5.43 -11.71
CA ASN A 67 3.52 4.33 -12.57
C ASN A 67 2.54 4.13 -13.73
N CYS A 68 1.23 4.06 -13.45
CA CYS A 68 0.20 3.94 -14.47
C CYS A 68 0.14 5.13 -15.44
N LYS A 69 0.59 6.31 -15.01
CA LYS A 69 0.57 7.52 -15.83
C LYS A 69 1.76 7.59 -16.80
N TYR A 70 2.93 7.13 -16.37
CA TYR A 70 4.18 7.29 -17.13
C TYR A 70 4.69 5.98 -17.76
N GLU A 71 4.36 4.81 -17.22
CA GLU A 71 4.65 3.51 -17.83
C GLU A 71 3.40 2.97 -18.56
N THR A 72 3.33 3.21 -19.87
CA THR A 72 2.19 2.79 -20.71
C THR A 72 2.31 1.36 -21.22
N ASP A 73 3.51 0.78 -21.27
CA ASP A 73 3.76 -0.49 -21.96
C ASP A 73 3.40 -1.72 -21.13
N LYS A 74 3.23 -1.57 -19.81
CA LYS A 74 2.87 -2.67 -18.90
C LYS A 74 1.85 -2.20 -17.87
N ALA A 75 0.57 -2.36 -18.21
CA ALA A 75 -0.50 -2.23 -17.23
C ALA A 75 -0.36 -3.32 -16.15
N ILE A 76 0.17 -2.93 -14.99
CA ILE A 76 0.27 -3.81 -13.81
C ILE A 76 -0.88 -3.55 -12.85
N SER A 77 -1.34 -4.61 -12.18
CA SER A 77 -2.34 -4.49 -11.12
C SER A 77 -1.70 -3.87 -9.86
N LEU A 78 -2.50 -3.21 -9.03
CA LEU A 78 -2.03 -2.64 -7.76
C LEU A 78 -1.34 -3.68 -6.88
N LEU A 79 -1.90 -4.90 -6.79
CA LEU A 79 -1.27 -5.99 -6.04
C LEU A 79 0.13 -6.32 -6.58
N LYS A 80 0.25 -6.44 -7.91
CA LYS A 80 1.54 -6.78 -8.52
C LYS A 80 2.58 -5.68 -8.33
N PHE A 81 2.16 -4.43 -8.41
CA PHE A 81 3.00 -3.29 -8.09
C PHE A 81 3.53 -3.38 -6.64
N ARG A 82 2.64 -3.63 -5.68
CA ARG A 82 3.02 -3.78 -4.26
C ARG A 82 4.00 -4.93 -4.03
N GLU A 83 3.81 -6.08 -4.68
CA GLU A 83 4.75 -7.21 -4.62
C GLU A 83 6.14 -6.79 -5.09
N ILE A 84 6.23 -6.17 -6.27
CA ILE A 84 7.50 -5.74 -6.86
C ILE A 84 8.19 -4.71 -5.96
N THR A 85 7.45 -3.72 -5.46
CA THR A 85 7.99 -2.72 -4.52
C THR A 85 8.51 -3.38 -3.25
N ALA A 86 7.76 -4.32 -2.67
CA ALA A 86 8.18 -5.02 -1.47
C ALA A 86 9.43 -5.88 -1.71
N THR A 87 9.50 -6.62 -2.82
CA THR A 87 10.68 -7.43 -3.16
C THR A 87 11.91 -6.56 -3.39
N ASN A 88 11.77 -5.43 -4.08
CA ASN A 88 12.89 -4.54 -4.36
C ASN A 88 13.47 -3.95 -3.07
N LEU A 89 12.61 -3.47 -2.17
CA LEU A 89 13.02 -2.93 -0.88
C LEU A 89 13.69 -3.98 0.02
N LEU A 90 13.22 -5.24 -0.03
CA LEU A 90 13.80 -6.32 0.75
C LEU A 90 15.13 -6.81 0.17
N CYS A 91 15.25 -6.95 -1.15
CA CYS A 91 16.47 -7.39 -1.81
C CYS A 91 17.61 -6.37 -1.68
N GLU A 92 17.31 -5.08 -1.64
CA GLU A 92 18.31 -4.04 -1.35
C GLU A 92 18.92 -4.24 0.05
N HIS A 93 18.09 -4.55 1.06
CA HIS A 93 18.54 -4.77 2.43
C HIS A 93 19.37 -6.06 2.62
N LEU A 94 19.02 -7.13 1.90
CA LEU A 94 19.76 -8.40 1.96
C LEU A 94 21.17 -8.32 1.34
N ASN A 95 21.41 -7.36 0.45
CA ASN A 95 22.75 -7.13 -0.11
C ASN A 95 23.66 -6.36 0.85
N GLU A 96 23.11 -5.53 1.74
CA GLU A 96 23.87 -4.76 2.74
C GLU A 96 24.18 -5.56 4.02
N GLU A 97 23.35 -6.54 4.39
CA GLU A 97 23.54 -7.36 5.60
C GLU A 97 24.58 -8.49 5.48
N THR A 98 25.30 -8.63 4.36
CA THR A 98 26.39 -9.63 4.23
C THR A 98 27.74 -9.19 4.82
N LEU A 99 27.77 -8.20 5.72
CA LEU A 99 28.84 -8.11 6.71
C LEU A 99 28.63 -9.19 7.76
N VAL A 100 29.01 -10.42 7.42
CA VAL A 100 29.11 -11.56 8.35
C VAL A 100 29.82 -11.04 9.61
N PRO A 101 29.19 -11.08 10.81
CA PRO A 101 29.88 -10.75 12.04
C PRO A 101 31.09 -11.67 12.13
N GLN A 102 32.29 -11.10 12.13
CA GLN A 102 33.50 -11.86 12.42
C GLN A 102 33.37 -12.32 13.88
N VAL A 103 32.89 -13.54 14.09
CA VAL A 103 32.88 -14.16 15.41
C VAL A 103 34.34 -14.32 15.81
N ASN A 104 34.81 -13.39 16.64
CA ASN A 104 36.11 -13.51 17.23
C ASN A 104 36.03 -14.64 18.26
N ASN A 105 36.43 -15.84 17.84
CA ASN A 105 36.39 -17.09 18.62
C ASN A 105 37.13 -16.99 19.98
N ASN A 106 37.84 -15.88 20.22
CA ASN A 106 38.62 -15.64 21.44
C ASN A 106 37.83 -14.90 22.54
N LYS A 107 36.53 -14.64 22.40
CA LYS A 107 35.75 -14.00 23.48
C LYS A 107 34.33 -14.55 23.59
N LEU A 108 34.22 -15.85 23.79
CA LEU A 108 32.98 -16.50 24.20
C LEU A 108 32.81 -16.35 25.73
N HIS A 109 32.39 -15.17 26.18
CA HIS A 109 31.97 -15.00 27.58
C HIS A 109 30.58 -15.62 27.73
N TYR A 110 30.53 -16.90 28.07
CA TYR A 110 29.34 -17.47 28.67
C TYR A 110 29.13 -16.76 30.02
N LEU A 111 27.98 -16.10 30.20
CA LEU A 111 27.54 -15.67 31.53
C LEU A 111 27.10 -16.92 32.30
N ALA A 112 28.07 -17.51 33.00
CA ALA A 112 27.98 -18.69 33.87
C ALA A 112 27.56 -20.02 33.20
N ALA A 113 28.17 -21.11 33.67
CA ALA A 113 27.83 -22.47 33.26
C ALA A 113 26.43 -22.86 33.78
N ILE A 114 25.65 -23.53 32.93
CA ILE A 114 24.34 -24.08 33.30
C ILE A 114 24.56 -25.21 34.31
N PRO A 115 23.95 -25.18 35.51
CA PRO A 115 24.14 -26.23 36.50
C PRO A 115 23.52 -27.55 36.03
N PRO A 116 24.12 -28.70 36.40
CA PRO A 116 23.62 -30.02 36.03
C PRO A 116 22.32 -30.36 36.77
N ASN A 117 21.46 -31.14 36.09
CA ASN A 117 20.22 -31.72 36.62
C ASN A 117 20.48 -32.77 37.70
#